data_AF-A0A4V2ZAP1-F1
#
_entry.id   AF-A0A4V2ZAP1-F1
#
_cell.length_a   1.000
_cell.length_b   1.000
_cell.length_c   1.000
_cell.angle_alpha   90.00
_cell.angle_beta   90.00
_cell.angle_gamma   90.00
#
_symmetry.space_group_name_H-M   'P 1'
#
loop_
_entity.id
_entity.type
_entity.pdbx_description
1 polymer ?
#
loop_
_entity_poly.entity_id
_entity_poly.type
_entity_poly.pdbx_seq_one_letter_code
_entity_poly.pdbx_strand_id
1 'polypeptide(L)'
;MEFTHEEKLTIQESISLRKKISDDSAKHINELNAILAEINFPISNLKTRQKALINGCIKELLIYPNENLIGLSDYDILLLNDKFKDEFKRIDVGFQILNKFKKRTERKHRLFKSTQEKIEKLSKVNSVYYSVSSGNIYKVGIKMNSNKGLYISLSGNSTLSNFEIVELYKNQFTQIGKPAEVIETLKHYSKSYTLTESQQQVITLLEKADSF
;
A
#
# COMPACT_ATOMS: atom_id res chain seq x y z
N MET A 1 -24.21 -1.27 -9.40
CA MET A 1 -22.91 -1.61 -8.79
C MET A 1 -23.10 -2.91 -8.01
N GLU A 2 -22.24 -3.88 -8.23
CA GLU A 2 -22.31 -5.22 -7.65
C GLU A 2 -21.03 -5.53 -6.87
N PHE A 3 -21.10 -6.55 -6.01
CA PHE A 3 -19.89 -7.15 -5.44
C PHE A 3 -19.25 -8.11 -6.45
N THR A 4 -17.92 -8.08 -6.51
CA THR A 4 -17.11 -9.09 -7.16
C THR A 4 -17.19 -10.41 -6.39
N HIS A 5 -16.72 -11.50 -7.01
CA HIS A 5 -16.70 -12.80 -6.36
C HIS A 5 -15.89 -12.80 -5.06
N GLU A 6 -14.70 -12.20 -5.06
CA GLU A 6 -13.81 -12.12 -3.90
C GLU A 6 -14.43 -11.31 -2.74
N GLU A 7 -15.11 -10.22 -3.06
CA GLU A 7 -15.85 -9.43 -2.05
C GLU A 7 -17.02 -10.23 -1.46
N LYS A 8 -17.76 -11.00 -2.28
CA LYS A 8 -18.86 -11.85 -1.79
C LYS A 8 -18.35 -12.92 -0.82
N LEU A 9 -17.26 -13.61 -1.18
CA LEU A 9 -16.62 -14.60 -0.30
C LEU A 9 -16.18 -13.97 1.02
N THR A 10 -15.54 -12.80 0.96
CA THR A 10 -15.11 -12.08 2.16
C THR A 10 -16.30 -11.72 3.07
N ILE A 11 -17.42 -11.24 2.50
CA ILE A 11 -18.63 -10.96 3.28
C ILE A 11 -19.19 -12.25 3.90
N GLN A 12 -19.23 -13.35 3.14
CA GLN A 12 -19.70 -14.64 3.63
C GLN A 12 -18.86 -15.15 4.81
N GLU A 13 -17.53 -15.09 4.69
CA GLU A 13 -16.59 -15.49 5.73
C GLU A 13 -16.76 -14.65 6.99
N SER A 14 -16.77 -13.32 6.87
CA SER A 14 -16.94 -12.43 8.02
C SER A 14 -18.30 -12.63 8.70
N ILE A 15 -19.38 -12.82 7.95
CA ILE A 15 -20.69 -13.11 8.55
C ILE A 15 -20.69 -14.47 9.25
N SER A 16 -20.05 -15.48 8.67
CA SER A 16 -19.96 -16.82 9.25
C SER A 16 -19.17 -16.81 10.55
N LEU A 17 -18.07 -16.07 10.59
CA LEU A 17 -17.30 -15.82 11.81
C LEU A 17 -18.12 -15.06 12.86
N ARG A 18 -18.84 -14.01 12.47
CA ARG A 18 -19.71 -13.24 13.38
C ARG A 18 -20.78 -14.12 14.03
N LYS A 19 -21.38 -15.04 13.30
CA LYS A 19 -22.36 -16.00 13.84
C LYS A 19 -21.75 -16.89 14.92
N LYS A 20 -20.50 -17.34 14.75
CA LYS A 20 -19.82 -18.22 15.71
C LYS A 20 -19.49 -17.54 17.04
N ILE A 21 -19.36 -16.21 17.06
CA ILE A 21 -18.96 -15.44 18.24
C ILE A 21 -20.10 -14.61 18.86
N SER A 22 -21.31 -14.67 18.27
CA SER A 22 -22.48 -13.95 18.78
C SER A 22 -23.21 -14.80 19.81
N ASP A 23 -23.81 -14.17 20.82
CA ASP A 23 -24.60 -14.83 21.88
C ASP A 23 -25.98 -15.36 21.41
N ASP A 24 -26.03 -16.09 20.29
CA ASP A 24 -27.19 -16.88 19.83
C ASP A 24 -28.56 -16.19 19.73
N SER A 25 -28.64 -14.85 19.63
CA SER A 25 -29.94 -14.22 19.38
C SER A 25 -30.45 -14.60 17.97
N ALA A 26 -31.50 -15.43 17.91
CA ALA A 26 -32.09 -15.93 16.67
C ALA A 26 -32.45 -14.80 15.68
N LYS A 27 -32.87 -13.65 16.21
CA LYS A 27 -33.14 -12.43 15.42
C LYS A 27 -31.90 -11.94 14.68
N HIS A 28 -30.75 -11.85 15.36
CA HIS A 28 -29.51 -11.41 14.73
C HIS A 28 -29.02 -12.40 13.68
N ILE A 29 -29.08 -13.70 13.97
CA ILE A 29 -28.71 -14.75 13.01
C ILE A 29 -29.58 -14.69 11.75
N ASN A 30 -30.89 -14.48 11.90
CA ASN A 30 -31.79 -14.31 10.76
C ASN A 30 -31.48 -13.06 9.92
N GLU A 31 -31.11 -11.95 10.55
CA GLU A 31 -30.64 -10.75 9.84
C GLU A 31 -29.37 -11.03 9.03
N LEU A 32 -28.42 -11.77 9.60
CA LEU A 32 -27.19 -12.18 8.92
C LEU A 32 -27.47 -13.14 7.76
N ASN A 33 -28.38 -14.11 7.92
CA ASN A 33 -28.81 -15.01 6.84
C ASN A 33 -29.46 -14.24 5.68
N ALA A 34 -30.30 -13.25 5.98
CA ALA A 34 -30.92 -12.41 4.96
C ALA A 34 -29.87 -11.65 4.13
N ILE A 35 -28.78 -11.19 4.76
CA ILE A 35 -27.68 -10.56 4.01
C ILE A 35 -27.07 -11.53 3.00
N LEU A 36 -26.80 -12.78 3.39
CA LEU A 36 -26.17 -13.78 2.52
C LEU A 36 -27.00 -14.11 1.28
N ALA A 37 -28.32 -14.03 1.37
CA ALA A 37 -29.19 -14.17 0.20
C ALA A 37 -29.09 -12.95 -0.74
N GLU A 38 -28.94 -11.75 -0.18
CA GLU A 38 -28.98 -10.49 -0.90
C GLU A 38 -27.65 -10.08 -1.56
N ILE A 39 -26.50 -10.58 -1.10
CA ILE A 39 -25.18 -10.18 -1.66
C ILE A 39 -24.96 -10.60 -3.11
N ASN A 40 -25.82 -11.47 -3.65
CA ASN A 40 -25.78 -11.87 -5.05
C ASN A 40 -26.42 -10.85 -6.01
N PHE A 41 -27.17 -9.91 -5.45
CA PHE A 41 -27.88 -8.86 -6.19
C PHE A 41 -27.11 -7.52 -6.14
N PRO A 42 -27.54 -6.51 -6.91
CA PRO A 42 -26.96 -5.18 -6.84
C PRO A 42 -26.96 -4.59 -5.43
N ILE A 43 -25.92 -3.83 -5.09
CA ILE A 43 -25.72 -3.23 -3.75
C ILE A 43 -26.87 -2.28 -3.35
N SER A 44 -27.61 -1.76 -4.33
CA SER A 44 -28.83 -0.97 -4.12
C SER A 44 -29.92 -1.74 -3.37
N ASN A 45 -29.95 -3.07 -3.49
CA ASN A 45 -30.96 -3.93 -2.87
C ASN A 45 -30.72 -4.12 -1.37
N LEU A 46 -29.48 -3.91 -0.90
CA LEU A 46 -29.17 -3.98 0.52
C LEU A 46 -29.74 -2.77 1.27
N LYS A 47 -30.55 -3.06 2.29
CA LYS A 47 -31.08 -2.08 3.24
C LYS A 47 -29.95 -1.43 4.03
N THR A 48 -30.17 -0.21 4.53
CA THR A 48 -29.18 0.54 5.33
C THR A 48 -28.64 -0.28 6.51
N ARG A 49 -29.52 -0.99 7.23
CA ARG A 49 -29.13 -1.87 8.34
C ARG A 49 -28.23 -3.03 7.89
N GLN A 50 -28.51 -3.63 6.73
CA GLN A 50 -27.68 -4.71 6.18
C GLN A 50 -26.28 -4.21 5.81
N LYS A 51 -26.19 -3.02 5.19
CA LYS A 51 -24.91 -2.36 4.90
C LYS A 51 -24.12 -2.08 6.19
N ALA A 52 -24.79 -1.61 7.24
CA ALA A 52 -24.18 -1.38 8.54
C ALA A 52 -23.66 -2.68 9.18
N LEU A 53 -24.42 -3.78 9.09
CA LEU A 53 -24.00 -5.08 9.59
C LEU A 53 -22.80 -5.64 8.82
N ILE A 54 -22.79 -5.54 7.48
CA ILE A 54 -21.62 -5.92 6.68
C ILE A 54 -20.41 -5.08 7.10
N ASN A 55 -20.58 -3.77 7.25
CA ASN A 55 -19.51 -2.85 7.67
C ASN A 55 -18.92 -3.27 9.02
N GLY A 56 -19.77 -3.56 10.02
CA GLY A 56 -19.33 -4.05 11.33
C GLY A 56 -18.58 -5.38 11.24
N CYS A 57 -19.10 -6.35 10.50
CA CYS A 57 -18.45 -7.66 10.33
C CYS A 57 -17.07 -7.52 9.67
N ILE A 58 -16.96 -6.73 8.60
CA ILE A 58 -15.68 -6.50 7.91
C ILE A 58 -14.70 -5.80 8.85
N LYS A 59 -15.13 -4.74 9.54
CA LYS A 59 -14.24 -4.01 10.46
C LYS A 59 -13.71 -4.89 11.58
N GLU A 60 -14.60 -5.54 12.32
CA GLU A 60 -14.22 -6.28 13.52
C GLU A 60 -13.40 -7.54 13.22
N LEU A 61 -13.65 -8.20 12.08
CA LEU A 61 -13.09 -9.53 11.82
C LEU A 61 -11.96 -9.53 10.80
N LEU A 62 -11.77 -8.42 10.08
CA LEU A 62 -10.72 -8.30 9.08
C LEU A 62 -9.81 -7.10 9.33
N ILE A 63 -10.37 -5.96 9.71
CA ILE A 63 -9.62 -4.70 9.83
C ILE A 63 -8.98 -4.57 11.22
N TYR A 64 -9.77 -4.65 12.29
CA TYR A 64 -9.28 -4.49 13.68
C TYR A 64 -8.16 -5.46 14.07
N PRO A 65 -8.22 -6.76 13.68
CA PRO A 65 -7.12 -7.68 13.97
C PRO A 65 -5.79 -7.32 13.27
N ASN A 66 -5.84 -6.45 12.26
CA ASN A 66 -4.69 -6.04 11.46
C ASN A 66 -4.42 -4.53 11.57
N GLU A 67 -4.83 -3.88 12.67
CA GLU A 67 -4.69 -2.43 12.85
C GLU A 67 -3.26 -1.91 12.71
N ASN A 68 -2.27 -2.70 13.10
CA ASN A 68 -0.85 -2.38 12.95
C ASN A 68 -0.41 -2.26 11.48
N LEU A 69 -1.11 -2.92 10.56
CA LEU A 69 -0.87 -2.78 9.12
C LEU A 69 -1.56 -1.54 8.55
N ILE A 70 -2.55 -1.00 9.27
CA ILE A 70 -3.31 0.18 8.86
C ILE A 70 -2.51 1.43 9.21
N GLY A 71 -2.14 2.19 8.18
CA GLY A 71 -1.38 3.44 8.36
C GLY A 71 0.12 3.29 8.10
N LEU A 72 0.57 2.10 7.71
CA LEU A 72 1.91 1.92 7.15
C LEU A 72 2.14 2.88 5.97
N SER A 73 3.32 3.49 5.94
CA SER A 73 3.78 4.33 4.84
C SER A 73 4.11 3.47 3.60
N ASP A 74 4.33 4.11 2.44
CA ASP A 74 4.70 3.38 1.22
C ASP A 74 6.03 2.63 1.41
N TYR A 75 6.94 3.24 2.18
CA TYR A 75 8.22 2.63 2.52
C TYR A 75 8.08 1.47 3.51
N ASP A 76 7.24 1.60 4.54
CA ASP A 76 6.99 0.47 5.45
C ASP A 76 6.37 -0.71 4.71
N ILE A 77 5.44 -0.44 3.77
CA ILE A 77 4.85 -1.46 2.91
C ILE A 77 5.94 -2.11 2.04
N LEU A 78 6.90 -1.36 1.49
CA LEU A 78 8.03 -1.93 0.73
C LEU A 78 8.84 -2.93 1.57
N LEU A 79 9.12 -2.59 2.84
CA LEU A 79 9.90 -3.45 3.73
C LEU A 79 9.14 -4.73 4.10
N LEU A 80 7.83 -4.61 4.28
CA LEU A 80 6.96 -5.67 4.80
C LEU A 80 6.20 -6.43 3.71
N ASN A 81 6.31 -6.02 2.44
CA ASN A 81 5.48 -6.53 1.34
C ASN A 81 5.49 -8.05 1.24
N ASP A 82 6.67 -8.67 1.30
CA ASP A 82 6.80 -10.12 1.10
C ASP A 82 6.25 -10.91 2.29
N LYS A 83 6.29 -10.32 3.49
CA LYS A 83 5.82 -10.96 4.72
C LYS A 83 4.30 -10.90 4.87
N PHE A 84 3.67 -9.80 4.44
CA PHE A 84 2.25 -9.54 4.68
C PHE A 84 1.43 -9.36 3.39
N LYS A 85 1.92 -9.90 2.27
CA LYS A 85 1.31 -9.73 0.95
C LYS A 85 -0.16 -10.14 0.93
N ASP A 86 -0.47 -11.28 1.53
CA ASP A 86 -1.81 -11.85 1.54
C ASP A 86 -2.73 -11.10 2.50
N GLU A 87 -2.23 -10.67 3.66
CA GLU A 87 -2.96 -9.80 4.59
C GLU A 87 -3.29 -8.46 3.95
N PHE A 88 -2.35 -7.81 3.26
CA PHE A 88 -2.60 -6.58 2.52
C PHE A 88 -3.70 -6.77 1.48
N LYS A 89 -3.64 -7.87 0.70
CA LYS A 89 -4.66 -8.20 -0.29
C LYS A 89 -6.02 -8.39 0.36
N ARG A 90 -6.08 -9.13 1.47
CA ARG A 90 -7.33 -9.40 2.20
C ARG A 90 -7.94 -8.12 2.74
N ILE A 91 -7.14 -7.27 3.38
CA ILE A 91 -7.58 -5.96 3.90
C ILE A 91 -8.08 -5.07 2.76
N ASP A 92 -7.43 -5.08 1.60
CA ASP A 92 -7.85 -4.33 0.43
C ASP A 92 -9.25 -4.72 -0.05
N VAL A 93 -9.57 -6.01 -0.08
CA VAL A 93 -10.93 -6.48 -0.40
C VAL A 93 -11.93 -5.91 0.61
N GLY A 94 -11.58 -5.93 1.90
CA GLY A 94 -12.36 -5.29 2.96
C GLY A 94 -12.59 -3.79 2.70
N PHE A 95 -11.54 -3.04 2.41
CA PHE A 95 -11.63 -1.61 2.10
C PHE A 95 -12.41 -1.32 0.81
N GLN A 96 -12.33 -2.19 -0.20
CA GLN A 96 -13.15 -2.07 -1.41
C GLN A 96 -14.65 -2.20 -1.08
N ILE A 97 -15.04 -3.19 -0.28
CA ILE A 97 -16.42 -3.35 0.21
C ILE A 97 -16.87 -2.08 0.96
N LEU A 98 -16.07 -1.62 1.93
CA LEU A 98 -16.39 -0.43 2.73
C LEU A 98 -16.50 0.83 1.85
N ASN A 99 -15.63 0.98 0.86
CA ASN A 99 -15.63 2.10 -0.08
C ASN A 99 -16.85 2.12 -0.99
N LYS A 100 -17.49 0.98 -1.27
CA LYS A 100 -18.76 0.91 -2.01
C LYS A 100 -19.96 1.41 -1.20
N PHE A 101 -19.85 1.42 0.14
CA PHE A 101 -20.89 1.96 1.01
C PHE A 101 -20.73 3.45 1.31
N LYS A 102 -19.55 4.02 1.05
CA LYS A 102 -19.27 5.43 1.29
C LYS A 102 -20.04 6.33 0.32
N LYS A 103 -20.46 7.49 0.82
CA LYS A 103 -21.01 8.57 0.01
C LYS A 103 -19.93 9.17 -0.88
N ARG A 104 -20.33 9.82 -1.97
CA ARG A 104 -19.40 10.51 -2.88
C ARG A 104 -18.57 11.60 -2.19
N THR A 105 -19.10 12.21 -1.13
CA THR A 105 -18.44 13.25 -0.33
C THR A 105 -17.47 12.70 0.71
N GLU A 106 -17.49 11.40 0.98
CA GLU A 106 -16.66 10.79 2.02
C GLU A 106 -15.32 10.33 1.44
N ARG A 107 -14.24 10.59 2.19
CA ARG A 107 -12.90 10.10 1.81
C ARG A 107 -12.89 8.57 1.81
N LYS A 108 -12.52 7.97 0.69
CA LYS A 108 -12.33 6.52 0.57
C LYS A 108 -11.11 6.05 1.36
N HIS A 109 -11.21 4.83 1.87
CA HIS A 109 -10.05 4.10 2.39
C HIS A 109 -9.04 3.92 1.26
N ARG A 110 -7.77 4.19 1.59
CA ARG A 110 -6.63 3.93 0.72
C ARG A 110 -6.46 2.42 0.58
N LEU A 111 -6.15 1.96 -0.62
CA LEU A 111 -5.84 0.55 -0.91
C LEU A 111 -4.32 0.34 -0.99
N PHE A 112 -3.82 -0.73 -0.37
CA PHE A 112 -2.43 -1.17 -0.41
C PHE A 112 -1.99 -1.54 -1.83
N LYS A 113 -2.88 -2.10 -2.65
CA LYS A 113 -2.64 -2.46 -4.05
C LYS A 113 -2.00 -1.32 -4.83
N SER A 114 -2.47 -0.08 -4.62
CA SER A 114 -1.89 1.09 -5.29
C SER A 114 -0.42 1.32 -4.92
N THR A 115 -0.04 1.05 -3.67
CA THR A 115 1.34 1.11 -3.20
C THR A 115 2.15 -0.07 -3.75
N GLN A 116 1.60 -1.28 -3.69
CA GLN A 116 2.25 -2.50 -4.15
C GLN A 116 2.56 -2.43 -5.65
N GLU A 117 1.66 -1.85 -6.46
CA GLU A 117 1.91 -1.58 -7.88
C GLU A 117 3.04 -0.57 -8.12
N LYS A 118 3.23 0.41 -7.23
CA LYS A 118 4.40 1.30 -7.28
C LYS A 118 5.67 0.53 -6.92
N ILE A 119 5.64 -0.27 -5.86
CA ILE A 119 6.77 -1.08 -5.40
C ILE A 119 7.23 -2.04 -6.50
N GLU A 120 6.31 -2.75 -7.16
CA GLU A 120 6.63 -3.68 -8.25
C GLU A 120 7.25 -2.98 -9.47
N LYS A 121 6.91 -1.71 -9.70
CA LYS A 121 7.56 -0.91 -10.76
C LYS A 121 8.93 -0.40 -10.32
N LEU A 122 9.09 -0.07 -9.04
CA LEU A 122 10.38 0.30 -8.46
C LEU A 122 11.36 -0.88 -8.43
N SER A 123 10.86 -2.13 -8.38
CA SER A 123 11.73 -3.30 -8.44
C SER A 123 12.23 -3.65 -9.85
N LYS A 124 11.73 -2.98 -10.89
CA LYS A 124 12.15 -3.21 -12.30
C LYS A 124 13.05 -2.09 -12.82
N VAL A 125 13.68 -1.35 -11.90
CA VAL A 125 14.44 -0.13 -12.23
C VAL A 125 15.81 -0.49 -12.77
N ASN A 126 16.08 -0.04 -13.99
CA ASN A 126 17.38 -0.22 -14.65
C ASN A 126 18.21 1.08 -14.73
N SER A 127 17.63 2.21 -14.33
CA SER A 127 18.28 3.51 -14.44
C SER A 127 17.87 4.45 -13.31
N VAL A 128 18.87 5.10 -12.72
CA VAL A 128 18.72 6.05 -11.64
C VAL A 128 19.41 7.35 -12.03
N TYR A 129 18.68 8.45 -11.94
CA TYR A 129 19.24 9.79 -12.04
C TYR A 129 19.67 10.23 -10.65
N TYR A 130 20.84 10.85 -10.50
CA TYR A 130 21.29 11.31 -9.20
C TYR A 130 22.18 12.54 -9.33
N SER A 131 22.36 13.27 -8.23
CA SER A 131 23.29 14.40 -8.19
C SER A 131 24.23 14.31 -7.00
N VAL A 132 25.51 14.50 -7.31
CA VAL A 132 26.62 14.36 -6.36
C VAL A 132 27.29 15.72 -6.16
N SER A 133 27.61 16.04 -4.91
CA SER A 133 28.46 17.18 -4.54
C SER A 133 29.42 16.72 -3.44
N SER A 134 30.73 16.91 -3.64
CA SER A 134 31.77 16.48 -2.68
C SER A 134 31.65 15.01 -2.25
N GLY A 135 31.33 14.11 -3.20
CA GLY A 135 31.11 12.69 -2.94
C GLY A 135 29.76 12.34 -2.30
N ASN A 136 28.98 13.32 -1.86
CA ASN A 136 27.67 13.13 -1.26
C ASN A 136 26.54 13.16 -2.31
N ILE A 137 25.65 12.17 -2.31
CA ILE A 137 24.42 12.22 -3.12
C ILE A 137 23.35 13.01 -2.37
N TYR A 138 22.88 14.11 -2.97
CA TYR A 138 21.89 15.00 -2.34
C TYR A 138 20.49 14.92 -2.97
N LYS A 139 20.34 14.24 -4.12
CA LYS A 139 19.03 13.90 -4.71
C LYS A 139 19.12 12.72 -5.66
N VAL A 140 18.04 11.96 -5.74
CA VAL A 140 17.90 10.74 -6.54
C VAL A 140 16.55 10.74 -7.25
N GLY A 141 16.53 10.31 -8.50
CA GLY A 141 15.36 10.09 -9.34
C GLY A 141 15.37 8.65 -9.85
N ILE A 142 14.49 7.81 -9.31
CA ILE A 142 14.44 6.38 -9.62
C ILE A 142 13.42 6.17 -10.74
N LYS A 143 13.92 5.83 -11.93
CA LYS A 143 13.11 5.82 -13.15
C LYS A 143 12.27 4.54 -13.23
N MET A 144 10.95 4.69 -13.26
CA MET A 144 10.01 3.58 -13.36
C MET A 144 9.53 3.37 -14.81
N ASN A 145 9.21 4.47 -15.51
CA ASN A 145 8.74 4.49 -16.90
C ASN A 145 9.49 5.56 -17.72
N SER A 146 9.08 5.82 -18.98
CA SER A 146 9.75 6.74 -19.93
C SER A 146 10.27 8.03 -19.31
N ASN A 147 9.40 8.84 -18.69
CA ASN A 147 9.77 10.09 -18.01
C ASN A 147 9.18 10.18 -16.59
N LYS A 148 8.72 9.07 -15.99
CA LYS A 148 8.09 9.07 -14.66
C LYS A 148 8.87 8.19 -13.68
N GLY A 149 8.96 8.64 -12.44
CA GLY A 149 9.66 7.90 -11.40
C GLY A 149 9.52 8.54 -10.04
N LEU A 150 10.23 7.97 -9.07
CA LEU A 150 10.26 8.45 -7.70
C LEU A 150 11.38 9.48 -7.54
N TYR A 151 11.03 10.72 -7.22
CA TYR A 151 12.00 11.75 -6.85
C TYR A 151 12.22 11.75 -5.34
N ILE A 152 13.48 11.77 -4.92
CA ILE A 152 13.87 11.76 -3.52
C ILE A 152 14.92 12.84 -3.31
N SER A 153 14.56 13.84 -2.50
CA SER A 153 15.54 14.81 -1.99
C SER A 153 16.25 14.18 -0.79
N LEU A 154 17.58 14.12 -0.84
CA LEU A 154 18.41 13.61 0.25
C LEU A 154 19.01 14.73 1.09
N SER A 155 18.73 15.99 0.73
CA SER A 155 19.08 17.16 1.52
C SER A 155 18.15 17.29 2.72
N GLY A 156 18.69 17.09 3.94
CA GLY A 156 17.98 17.28 5.21
C GLY A 156 17.50 15.98 5.86
N ASN A 157 16.67 16.12 6.90
CA ASN A 157 16.20 15.00 7.74
C ASN A 157 14.82 14.45 7.29
N SER A 158 14.46 14.61 6.02
CA SER A 158 13.17 14.11 5.52
C SER A 158 13.20 12.59 5.36
N THR A 159 12.21 11.90 5.89
CA THR A 159 12.05 10.45 5.73
C THR A 159 11.24 10.12 4.49
N LEU A 160 11.64 9.06 3.79
CA LEU A 160 10.91 8.53 2.64
C LEU A 160 9.68 7.79 3.16
N SER A 161 8.56 8.49 3.30
CA SER A 161 7.29 7.91 3.76
C SER A 161 6.37 7.56 2.60
N ASN A 162 6.03 8.53 1.75
CA ASN A 162 5.14 8.32 0.60
C ASN A 162 5.92 8.27 -0.71
N PHE A 163 5.58 7.33 -1.61
CA PHE A 163 6.17 7.28 -2.93
C PHE A 163 5.37 8.17 -3.88
N GLU A 164 5.83 9.41 -4.05
CA GLU A 164 5.28 10.35 -5.02
C GLU A 164 5.92 10.13 -6.40
N ILE A 165 5.10 9.71 -7.36
CA ILE A 165 5.57 9.45 -8.71
C ILE A 165 5.42 10.73 -9.54
N VAL A 166 6.54 11.33 -9.88
CA VAL A 166 6.63 12.60 -10.59
C VAL A 166 7.27 12.42 -11.96
N GLU A 167 7.22 13.46 -12.78
CA GLU A 167 8.03 13.51 -13.99
C GLU A 167 9.48 13.80 -13.64
N LEU A 168 10.39 13.02 -14.24
CA LEU A 168 11.83 13.13 -14.04
C LEU A 168 12.47 13.69 -15.30
N TYR A 169 13.11 14.85 -15.20
CA TYR A 169 13.81 15.47 -16.31
C TYR A 169 15.32 15.31 -16.15
N LYS A 170 16.00 14.79 -17.17
CA LYS A 170 17.46 14.53 -17.13
C LYS A 170 18.28 15.76 -16.74
N ASN A 171 17.90 16.95 -17.24
CA ASN A 171 18.58 18.21 -16.95
C ASN A 171 18.49 18.64 -15.47
N GLN A 172 17.61 18.02 -14.68
CA GLN A 172 17.54 18.25 -13.24
C GLN A 172 18.63 17.49 -12.48
N PHE A 173 19.36 16.56 -13.10
CA PHE A 173 20.34 15.71 -12.43
C PHE A 173 21.71 15.82 -13.08
N THR A 174 22.78 15.61 -12.30
CA THR A 174 24.16 15.68 -12.82
C THR A 174 24.65 14.35 -13.39
N GLN A 175 24.08 13.22 -12.96
CA GLN A 175 24.51 11.88 -13.38
C GLN A 175 23.33 10.95 -13.65
N ILE A 176 23.60 9.91 -14.45
CA ILE A 176 22.72 8.78 -14.72
C ILE A 176 23.56 7.52 -14.51
N GLY A 177 23.04 6.57 -13.74
CA GLY A 177 23.70 5.31 -13.48
C GLY A 177 22.72 4.17 -13.22
N LYS A 178 23.27 3.02 -12.84
CA LYS A 178 22.51 1.86 -12.37
C LYS A 178 22.28 1.91 -10.86
N PRO A 179 21.28 1.20 -10.31
CA PRO A 179 21.08 1.10 -8.86
C PRO A 179 22.36 0.75 -8.08
N ALA A 180 23.09 -0.29 -8.52
CA ALA A 180 24.35 -0.71 -7.91
C ALA A 180 25.41 0.41 -7.81
N GLU A 181 25.55 1.25 -8.83
CA GLU A 181 26.52 2.36 -8.86
C GLU A 181 26.16 3.44 -7.83
N VAL A 182 24.87 3.71 -7.67
CA VAL A 182 24.35 4.66 -6.66
C VAL A 182 24.57 4.11 -5.25
N ILE A 183 24.30 2.81 -5.04
CA ILE A 183 24.56 2.13 -3.77
C ILE A 183 26.06 2.19 -3.43
N GLU A 184 26.94 1.89 -4.38
CA GLU A 184 28.40 1.95 -4.18
C GLU A 184 28.85 3.36 -3.81
N THR A 185 28.34 4.38 -4.49
CA THR A 185 28.65 5.78 -4.20
C THR A 185 28.26 6.16 -2.77
N LEU A 186 27.05 5.79 -2.34
CA LEU A 186 26.59 6.03 -0.96
C LEU A 186 27.42 5.26 0.08
N LYS A 187 27.74 3.99 -0.19
CA LYS A 187 28.60 3.16 0.68
C LYS A 187 30.05 3.65 0.73
N HIS A 188 30.56 4.27 -0.34
CA HIS A 188 31.87 4.90 -0.34
C HIS A 188 31.87 6.15 0.53
N TYR A 189 30.88 7.03 0.36
CA TYR A 189 30.70 8.22 1.20
C TYR A 189 30.58 7.86 2.69
N SER A 190 29.91 6.74 3.00
CA SER A 190 29.74 6.28 4.39
C SER A 190 31.03 5.85 5.09
N LYS A 191 32.14 5.68 4.36
CA LYS A 191 33.46 5.39 4.96
C LYS A 191 34.05 6.59 5.70
N SER A 192 33.64 7.80 5.32
CA SER A 192 34.18 9.05 5.87
C SER A 192 33.12 9.91 6.57
N TYR A 193 31.83 9.64 6.34
CA TYR A 193 30.72 10.44 6.84
C TYR A 193 29.52 9.57 7.27
N THR A 194 28.71 10.06 8.20
CA THR A 194 27.46 9.38 8.58
C THR A 194 26.38 9.61 7.52
N LEU A 195 25.72 8.54 7.07
CA LEU A 195 24.58 8.64 6.17
C LEU A 195 23.33 9.14 6.90
N THR A 196 22.56 10.01 6.23
CA THR A 196 21.22 10.38 6.70
C THR A 196 20.26 9.19 6.61
N GLU A 197 19.15 9.26 7.34
CA GLU A 197 18.09 8.23 7.25
C GLU A 197 17.59 8.07 5.80
N SER A 198 17.38 9.18 5.08
CA SER A 198 16.94 9.15 3.68
C SER A 198 17.95 8.45 2.76
N GLN A 199 19.25 8.62 3.00
CA GLN A 199 20.30 7.93 2.26
C GLN A 199 20.28 6.42 2.54
N GLN A 200 20.10 6.02 3.80
CA GLN A 200 19.96 4.61 4.18
C GLN A 200 18.69 3.98 3.57
N GLN A 201 17.59 4.73 3.53
CA GLN A 201 16.35 4.31 2.90
C GLN A 201 16.49 4.15 1.39
N VAL A 202 17.23 5.04 0.71
CA VAL A 202 17.54 4.88 -0.72
C VAL A 202 18.39 3.64 -0.97
N ILE A 203 19.42 3.38 -0.15
CA ILE A 203 20.20 2.13 -0.26
C ILE A 203 19.26 0.93 -0.19
N THR A 204 18.44 0.86 0.86
CA THR A 204 17.51 -0.27 1.08
C THR A 204 16.53 -0.44 -0.09
N LEU A 205 16.02 0.67 -0.62
CA LEU A 205 15.09 0.67 -1.74
C LEU A 205 15.75 0.18 -3.04
N LEU A 206 16.98 0.61 -3.32
CA LEU A 206 17.74 0.17 -4.49
C LEU A 206 18.21 -1.28 -4.36
N GLU A 207 18.61 -1.71 -3.15
CA GLU A 207 18.98 -3.11 -2.88
C GLU A 207 17.79 -4.05 -3.09
N LYS A 208 16.60 -3.63 -2.65
CA LYS A 208 15.36 -4.34 -2.97
C LYS A 208 15.06 -4.33 -4.46
N ALA A 209 15.38 -3.26 -5.19
CA ALA A 209 15.18 -3.24 -6.63
C ALA A 209 16.12 -4.20 -7.40
N ASP A 210 17.32 -4.43 -6.90
CA ASP A 210 18.31 -5.34 -7.53
C ASP A 210 18.09 -6.82 -7.18
N SER A 211 17.19 -7.16 -6.24
CA SER A 211 17.02 -8.51 -5.68
C SER A 211 15.72 -9.25 -6.09
N PHE A 212 14.94 -8.71 -7.03
CA PHE A 212 13.77 -9.36 -7.64
C PHE A 212 14.04 -9.82 -9.08
#